data_AF-A0A0E2HEQ6-F1
#
_entry.id   AF-A0A0E2HEQ6-F1
#
_cell.length_a   1.000
_cell.length_b   1.000
_cell.length_c   1.000
_cell.angle_alpha   90.00
_cell.angle_beta   90.00
_cell.angle_gamma   90.00
#
_symmetry.space_group_name_H-M   'P 1'
#
loop_
_entity.id
_entity.type
_entity.pdbx_description
1 polymer ?
#
loop_
_entity_poly.entity_id
_entity_poly.type
_entity_poly.pdbx_seq_one_letter_code
_entity_poly.pdbx_strand_id
1 'polypeptide(L)'
;MSKNWEEKFRTEDLQRLRGFRLMDDDFMSKCFEENIECTELVLHIVLGRDDLKVKKVETQHFMKNLQGRSIILDIYATDETGKRYNVEIQRADRGAGAKRARYHSSLIDANVTEPGDKLENLVETYVIFITENDVLGKGKPLYHIDRVIKETGENFGDEAHILYVNGAYRDESPIGILMHDFSCTDAKDMKYRTLAERVRYFKEDEKGVAAMCKAMEDMRNEAKLEERKEIACSLLVDGELSYEKIAKHTGFTVEEIQKLATQEGA
;
A
#
# COMPACT_ATOMS: atom_id res chain seq x y z
N MET A 1 -7.88 -30.08 -14.16
CA MET A 1 -8.60 -30.76 -13.07
C MET A 1 -9.39 -29.69 -12.33
N SER A 2 -10.71 -29.82 -12.22
CA SER A 2 -11.53 -28.87 -11.46
C SER A 2 -11.03 -28.86 -10.02
N LYS A 3 -10.65 -27.69 -9.51
CA LYS A 3 -10.26 -27.53 -8.11
C LYS A 3 -11.53 -27.58 -7.29
N ASN A 4 -11.81 -28.75 -6.69
CA ASN A 4 -13.04 -29.05 -5.94
C ASN A 4 -13.32 -28.07 -4.78
N TRP A 5 -12.35 -27.23 -4.40
CA TRP A 5 -12.52 -26.20 -3.39
C TRP A 5 -13.12 -24.89 -3.93
N GLU A 6 -13.07 -24.62 -5.25
CA GLU A 6 -13.58 -23.36 -5.82
C GLU A 6 -15.08 -23.18 -5.57
N GLU A 7 -15.84 -24.28 -5.53
CA GLU A 7 -17.28 -24.28 -5.24
C GLU A 7 -17.62 -23.78 -3.82
N LYS A 8 -16.64 -23.72 -2.92
CA LYS A 8 -16.82 -23.21 -1.54
C LYS A 8 -16.89 -21.68 -1.48
N PHE A 9 -16.46 -20.98 -2.53
CA PHE A 9 -16.33 -19.53 -2.55
C PHE A 9 -17.29 -18.89 -3.54
N ARG A 10 -17.68 -17.63 -3.30
CA ARG A 10 -18.53 -16.89 -4.23
C ARG A 10 -17.82 -16.72 -5.57
N THR A 11 -18.52 -17.02 -6.66
CA THR A 11 -17.98 -16.92 -8.02
C THR A 11 -17.48 -15.51 -8.35
N GLU A 12 -18.17 -14.47 -7.88
CA GLU A 12 -17.77 -13.07 -8.04
C GLU A 12 -16.42 -12.76 -7.37
N ASP A 13 -16.17 -13.33 -6.19
CA ASP A 13 -14.91 -13.13 -5.45
C ASP A 13 -13.75 -13.81 -6.17
N LEU A 14 -13.96 -15.03 -6.65
CA LEU A 14 -12.97 -15.74 -7.44
C LEU A 14 -12.67 -15.01 -8.76
N GLN A 15 -13.68 -14.43 -9.41
CA GLN A 15 -13.50 -13.66 -10.63
C GLN A 15 -12.72 -12.37 -10.37
N ARG A 16 -13.06 -11.64 -9.29
CA ARG A 16 -12.33 -10.42 -8.88
C ARG A 16 -10.88 -10.75 -8.53
N LEU A 17 -10.66 -11.80 -7.75
CA LEU A 17 -9.33 -12.28 -7.36
C LEU A 17 -8.44 -12.62 -8.55
N ARG A 18 -9.00 -13.29 -9.57
CA ARG A 18 -8.28 -13.57 -10.83
C ARG A 18 -7.80 -12.28 -11.51
N GLY A 19 -8.59 -11.20 -11.44
CA GLY A 19 -8.28 -9.92 -12.07
C GLY A 19 -7.25 -9.04 -11.35
N PHE A 20 -6.90 -9.32 -10.08
CA PHE A 20 -5.95 -8.49 -9.35
C PHE A 20 -4.53 -8.55 -9.93
N ARG A 21 -3.76 -7.48 -9.77
CA ARG A 21 -2.34 -7.37 -10.08
C ARG A 21 -1.59 -6.90 -8.84
N LEU A 22 -0.27 -7.02 -8.80
CA LEU A 22 0.53 -6.42 -7.70
C LEU A 22 0.50 -4.88 -7.72
N MET A 23 -0.07 -4.28 -8.78
CA MET A 23 -0.40 -2.85 -8.82
C MET A 23 -1.70 -2.49 -8.09
N ASP A 24 -2.52 -3.45 -7.68
CA ASP A 24 -3.77 -3.18 -6.96
C ASP A 24 -3.53 -3.21 -5.44
N ASP A 25 -3.74 -2.06 -4.79
CA ASP A 25 -3.36 -1.78 -3.39
C ASP A 25 -3.79 -2.88 -2.40
N ASP A 26 -5.04 -3.34 -2.47
CA ASP A 26 -5.57 -4.38 -1.58
C ASP A 26 -4.82 -5.71 -1.75
N PHE A 27 -4.56 -6.10 -3.00
CA PHE A 27 -3.90 -7.37 -3.30
C PHE A 27 -2.41 -7.30 -2.98
N MET A 28 -1.77 -6.19 -3.32
CA MET A 28 -0.39 -5.91 -2.98
C MET A 28 -0.17 -5.95 -1.47
N SER A 29 -1.03 -5.28 -0.69
CA SER A 29 -0.93 -5.28 0.77
C SER A 29 -0.93 -6.70 1.31
N LYS A 30 -1.80 -7.60 0.82
CA LYS A 30 -1.78 -9.02 1.22
C LYS A 30 -0.57 -9.80 0.70
N CYS A 31 -0.12 -9.55 -0.51
CA CYS A 31 1.08 -10.18 -1.06
C CYS A 31 2.34 -9.83 -0.24
N PHE A 32 2.45 -8.60 0.25
CA PHE A 32 3.64 -8.10 0.95
C PHE A 32 3.50 -8.10 2.49
N GLU A 33 2.31 -8.36 3.04
CA GLU A 33 2.06 -8.48 4.50
C GLU A 33 3.04 -9.49 5.13
N GLU A 34 3.93 -8.98 5.99
CA GLU A 34 5.02 -9.70 6.66
C GLU A 34 5.96 -10.50 5.73
N ASN A 35 5.97 -10.17 4.43
CA ASN A 35 6.73 -10.93 3.42
C ASN A 35 8.09 -10.29 3.13
N ILE A 36 9.09 -10.73 3.89
CA ILE A 36 10.49 -10.32 3.76
C ILE A 36 11.03 -10.63 2.35
N GLU A 37 10.81 -11.85 1.83
CA GLU A 37 11.41 -12.32 0.58
C GLU A 37 10.96 -11.50 -0.64
N CYS A 38 9.65 -11.21 -0.75
CA CYS A 38 9.12 -10.40 -1.84
C CYS A 38 9.61 -8.94 -1.74
N THR A 39 9.64 -8.39 -0.53
CA THR A 39 10.09 -7.01 -0.30
C THR A 39 11.57 -6.85 -0.59
N GLU A 40 12.40 -7.77 -0.11
CA GLU A 40 13.84 -7.79 -0.35
C GLU A 40 14.16 -7.90 -1.84
N LEU A 41 13.48 -8.78 -2.58
CA LEU A 41 13.63 -8.89 -4.03
C LEU A 41 13.33 -7.57 -4.74
N VAL A 42 12.21 -6.90 -4.38
CA VAL A 42 11.84 -5.60 -4.97
C VAL A 42 12.93 -4.57 -4.68
N LEU A 43 13.39 -4.48 -3.43
CA LEU A 43 14.42 -3.51 -3.05
C LEU A 43 15.77 -3.80 -3.73
N HIS A 44 16.18 -5.07 -3.86
CA HIS A 44 17.39 -5.45 -4.60
C HIS A 44 17.34 -4.97 -6.05
N ILE A 45 16.22 -5.20 -6.72
CA ILE A 45 16.03 -4.81 -8.13
C ILE A 45 15.99 -3.30 -8.28
N VAL A 46 15.23 -2.60 -7.44
CA VAL A 46 15.04 -1.15 -7.54
C VAL A 46 16.32 -0.40 -7.19
N LEU A 47 17.05 -0.85 -6.16
CA LEU A 47 18.27 -0.18 -5.69
C LEU A 47 19.53 -0.69 -6.41
N GLY A 48 19.43 -1.76 -7.21
CA GLY A 48 20.55 -2.34 -7.94
C GLY A 48 21.66 -2.89 -7.04
N ARG A 49 21.28 -3.44 -5.87
CA ARG A 49 22.21 -3.96 -4.84
C ARG A 49 21.74 -5.30 -4.31
N ASP A 50 22.66 -6.18 -3.95
CA ASP A 50 22.40 -7.55 -3.48
C ASP A 50 22.87 -7.80 -2.03
N ASP A 51 23.44 -6.79 -1.39
CA ASP A 51 23.95 -6.85 -0.02
C ASP A 51 22.88 -6.52 1.05
N LEU A 52 21.73 -5.99 0.62
CA LEU A 52 20.60 -5.64 1.47
C LEU A 52 19.96 -6.90 2.08
N LYS A 53 19.69 -6.88 3.39
CA LYS A 53 18.91 -7.90 4.08
C LYS A 53 17.76 -7.29 4.86
N VAL A 54 16.53 -7.58 4.44
CA VAL A 54 15.33 -7.04 5.08
C VAL A 54 15.05 -7.81 6.38
N LYS A 55 14.90 -7.06 7.47
CA LYS A 55 14.62 -7.57 8.81
C LYS A 55 13.14 -7.56 9.16
N LYS A 56 12.42 -6.52 8.73
CA LYS A 56 11.00 -6.32 9.06
C LYS A 56 10.28 -5.69 7.87
N VAL A 57 9.04 -6.13 7.65
CA VAL A 57 8.11 -5.57 6.65
C VAL A 57 6.75 -5.38 7.31
N GLU A 58 6.17 -4.20 7.15
CA GLU A 58 4.82 -3.86 7.60
C GLU A 58 4.06 -3.23 6.44
N THR A 59 2.91 -3.80 6.09
CA THR A 59 2.01 -3.19 5.09
C THR A 59 0.95 -2.34 5.75
N GLN A 60 0.48 -1.29 5.07
CA GLN A 60 -0.49 -0.34 5.63
C GLN A 60 -0.03 0.23 6.99
N HIS A 61 1.26 0.59 7.07
CA HIS A 61 1.88 1.06 8.30
C HIS A 61 1.42 2.48 8.63
N PHE A 62 0.67 2.63 9.72
CA PHE A 62 0.15 3.92 10.16
C PHE A 62 1.23 4.74 10.88
N MET A 63 1.67 5.83 10.26
CA MET A 63 2.55 6.83 10.88
C MET A 63 1.72 8.00 11.41
N LYS A 64 1.59 8.05 12.74
CA LYS A 64 0.84 9.10 13.43
C LYS A 64 1.66 10.39 13.49
N ASN A 65 1.05 11.51 13.12
CA ASN A 65 1.59 12.83 13.41
C ASN A 65 0.61 13.59 14.33
N LEU A 66 1.07 14.01 15.51
CA LEU A 66 0.24 14.69 16.51
C LEU A 66 -0.09 16.14 16.14
N GLN A 67 0.75 16.80 15.35
CA GLN A 67 0.59 18.21 14.97
C GLN A 67 0.23 18.40 13.49
N GLY A 68 0.49 17.38 12.66
CA GLY A 68 0.31 17.40 11.21
C GLY A 68 -0.61 16.30 10.70
N ARG A 69 -0.49 15.98 9.42
CA ARG A 69 -1.25 14.91 8.78
C ARG A 69 -0.56 13.57 9.05
N SER A 70 -1.30 12.61 9.60
CA SER A 70 -0.84 11.22 9.63
C SER A 70 -0.87 10.63 8.21
N ILE A 71 -0.07 9.60 7.98
CA ILE A 71 -0.05 8.85 6.71
C ILE A 71 -0.13 7.35 6.98
N ILE A 72 -0.60 6.61 5.98
CA ILE A 72 -0.53 5.16 5.93
C ILE A 72 0.44 4.83 4.80
N LEU A 73 1.52 4.13 5.13
CA LEU A 73 2.51 3.68 4.16
C LEU A 73 2.10 2.31 3.61
N ASP A 74 2.19 2.15 2.29
CA ASP A 74 1.82 0.91 1.62
C ASP A 74 2.69 -0.27 2.09
N ILE A 75 4.02 -0.12 2.00
CA ILE A 75 5.01 -1.05 2.53
C ILE A 75 6.10 -0.26 3.25
N TYR A 76 6.27 -0.52 4.55
CA TYR A 76 7.37 0.01 5.35
C TYR A 76 8.32 -1.13 5.76
N ALA A 77 9.57 -1.03 5.35
CA ALA A 77 10.58 -2.04 5.61
C ALA A 77 11.82 -1.47 6.31
N THR A 78 12.48 -2.34 7.06
CA THR A 78 13.72 -2.07 7.78
C THR A 78 14.73 -3.16 7.45
N ASP A 79 15.97 -2.78 7.15
CA ASP A 79 17.06 -3.74 6.98
C ASP A 79 17.85 -4.00 8.27
N GLU A 80 18.75 -4.98 8.22
CA GLU A 80 19.63 -5.34 9.34
C GLU A 80 20.58 -4.20 9.78
N THR A 81 20.85 -3.23 8.91
CA THR A 81 21.68 -2.05 9.23
C THR A 81 20.87 -0.88 9.78
N GLY A 82 19.54 -0.99 9.81
CA GLY A 82 18.63 0.03 10.34
C GLY A 82 18.10 1.01 9.29
N LYS A 83 18.46 0.88 8.01
CA LYS A 83 17.91 1.76 6.96
C LYS A 83 16.42 1.54 6.81
N ARG A 84 15.70 2.57 6.36
CA ARG A 84 14.25 2.55 6.21
C ARG A 84 13.83 2.68 4.76
N TYR A 85 12.86 1.86 4.37
CA TYR A 85 12.33 1.84 3.02
C TYR A 85 10.81 2.00 3.09
N ASN A 86 10.31 3.06 2.47
CA ASN A 86 8.90 3.23 2.17
C ASN A 86 8.68 2.93 0.69
N VAL A 87 7.92 1.89 0.37
CA VAL A 87 7.53 1.56 -1.01
C VAL A 87 6.05 1.83 -1.18
N GLU A 88 5.73 2.79 -2.05
CA GLU A 88 4.38 3.27 -2.36
C GLU A 88 3.96 2.78 -3.75
N ILE A 89 2.78 2.17 -3.87
CA ILE A 89 2.25 1.69 -5.14
C ILE A 89 1.15 2.66 -5.60
N GLN A 90 1.27 3.20 -6.80
CA GLN A 90 0.37 4.26 -7.27
C GLN A 90 -0.13 4.00 -8.68
N ARG A 91 -1.43 3.69 -8.79
CA ARG A 91 -2.12 3.54 -10.07
C ARG A 91 -2.46 4.87 -10.73
N ALA A 92 -2.82 5.87 -9.92
CA ALA A 92 -3.18 7.19 -10.40
C ALA A 92 -1.98 8.15 -10.25
N ASP A 93 -1.56 8.78 -11.34
CA ASP A 93 -0.40 9.68 -11.38
C ASP A 93 -0.48 10.81 -10.34
N ARG A 94 -1.70 11.29 -10.02
CA ARG A 94 -1.96 12.31 -8.99
C ARG A 94 -1.45 11.93 -7.60
N GLY A 95 -1.37 10.64 -7.32
CA GLY A 95 -0.88 10.10 -6.05
C GLY A 95 0.63 10.22 -5.91
N ALA A 96 1.39 10.31 -7.00
CA ALA A 96 2.86 10.22 -6.97
C ALA A 96 3.55 11.61 -7.03
N GLY A 97 2.92 12.67 -6.53
CA GLY A 97 3.47 14.03 -6.62
C GLY A 97 4.72 14.26 -5.78
N ALA A 98 5.69 15.04 -6.29
CA ALA A 98 6.96 15.31 -5.60
C ALA A 98 6.82 15.88 -4.17
N LYS A 99 5.77 16.68 -3.91
CA LYS A 99 5.48 17.20 -2.56
C LYS A 99 5.07 16.10 -1.58
N ARG A 100 4.37 15.05 -2.05
CA ARG A 100 4.00 13.88 -1.25
C ARG A 100 5.25 13.08 -0.92
N ALA A 101 6.11 12.82 -1.90
CA ALA A 101 7.37 12.11 -1.67
C ALA A 101 8.23 12.79 -0.59
N ARG A 102 8.39 14.12 -0.69
CA ARG A 102 9.09 14.91 0.34
C ARG A 102 8.41 14.83 1.71
N TYR A 103 7.08 14.83 1.75
CA TYR A 103 6.32 14.73 3.00
C TYR A 103 6.51 13.37 3.68
N HIS A 104 6.48 12.28 2.91
CA HIS A 104 6.72 10.93 3.42
C HIS A 104 8.14 10.81 3.98
N SER A 105 9.15 11.29 3.25
CA SER A 105 10.54 11.36 3.75
C SER A 105 10.61 12.10 5.09
N SER A 106 10.03 13.30 5.20
CA SER A 106 10.04 14.05 6.47
C SER A 106 9.34 13.36 7.64
N LEU A 107 8.30 12.56 7.36
CA LEU A 107 7.57 11.84 8.39
C LEU A 107 8.32 10.60 8.87
N ILE A 108 9.03 9.90 7.98
CA ILE A 108 9.91 8.81 8.36
C ILE A 108 11.00 9.36 9.28
N ASP A 109 11.69 10.42 8.88
CA ASP A 109 12.75 11.05 9.70
C ASP A 109 12.22 11.43 11.10
N ALA A 110 11.04 12.04 11.17
CA ALA A 110 10.43 12.43 12.45
C ALA A 110 10.02 11.24 13.34
N ASN A 111 9.77 10.05 12.77
CA ASN A 111 9.34 8.86 13.51
C ASN A 111 10.48 7.88 13.81
N VAL A 112 11.67 8.06 13.23
CA VAL A 112 12.86 7.24 13.54
C VAL A 112 13.75 7.85 14.62
N THR A 113 13.60 9.15 14.91
CA THR A 113 14.35 9.85 15.95
C THR A 113 13.57 9.95 17.26
N GLU A 114 14.25 9.83 18.39
CA GLU A 114 13.73 10.16 19.72
C GLU A 114 14.20 11.55 20.21
N PRO A 115 13.47 12.18 21.16
CA PRO A 115 13.91 13.43 21.76
C PRO A 115 15.31 13.33 22.38
N GLY A 116 16.25 14.11 21.87
CA GLY A 116 17.65 14.13 22.34
C GLY A 116 18.63 13.39 21.43
N ASP A 117 18.13 12.69 20.40
CA ASP A 117 19.00 12.11 19.37
C ASP A 117 19.76 13.19 18.59
N LYS A 118 20.99 12.85 18.26
CA LYS A 118 21.84 13.63 17.37
C LYS A 118 21.39 13.41 15.93
N LEU A 119 21.25 14.49 15.16
CA LEU A 119 20.82 14.40 13.77
C LEU A 119 21.83 13.64 12.90
N GLU A 120 23.11 13.62 13.29
CA GLU A 120 24.15 12.81 12.63
C GLU A 120 23.91 11.30 12.75
N ASN A 121 22.97 10.86 13.60
CA ASN A 121 22.56 9.47 13.74
C ASN A 121 21.27 9.14 12.96
N LEU A 122 20.76 10.08 12.15
CA LEU A 122 19.63 9.80 11.27
C LEU A 122 19.99 8.62 10.36
N VAL A 123 19.09 7.65 10.29
CA VAL A 123 19.27 6.49 9.42
C VAL A 123 19.04 6.88 7.97
N GLU A 124 19.77 6.27 7.06
CA GLU A 124 19.53 6.43 5.62
C GLU A 124 18.11 5.97 5.26
N THR A 125 17.38 6.79 4.49
CA THR A 125 15.98 6.56 4.17
C THR A 125 15.72 6.55 2.66
N TYR A 126 14.76 5.73 2.26
CA TYR A 126 14.33 5.57 0.88
C TYR A 126 12.82 5.70 0.79
N VAL A 127 12.34 6.62 -0.06
CA VAL A 127 10.94 6.71 -0.46
C VAL A 127 10.84 6.34 -1.94
N ILE A 128 10.26 5.17 -2.21
CA ILE A 128 10.21 4.53 -3.53
C ILE A 128 8.76 4.53 -4.00
N PHE A 129 8.46 5.26 -5.07
CA PHE A 129 7.16 5.19 -5.74
C PHE A 129 7.23 4.23 -6.91
N ILE A 130 6.45 3.15 -6.87
CA ILE A 130 6.18 2.31 -8.04
C ILE A 130 4.86 2.75 -8.65
N THR A 131 4.94 3.30 -9.86
CA THR A 131 3.80 3.98 -10.50
C THR A 131 3.31 3.22 -11.71
N GLU A 132 2.00 3.14 -11.97
CA GLU A 132 1.46 2.37 -13.11
C GLU A 132 1.94 2.91 -14.46
N ASN A 133 2.11 4.24 -14.57
CA ASN A 133 2.59 4.93 -15.76
C ASN A 133 3.93 5.62 -15.52
N ASP A 134 4.55 6.16 -16.59
CA ASP A 134 5.73 7.01 -16.48
C ASP A 134 5.35 8.42 -15.98
N VAL A 135 5.15 8.58 -14.67
CA VAL A 135 4.66 9.84 -14.08
C VAL A 135 5.62 11.03 -14.26
N LEU A 136 6.91 10.76 -14.50
CA LEU A 136 7.92 11.80 -14.77
C LEU A 136 8.14 12.05 -16.27
N GLY A 137 7.65 11.15 -17.13
CA GLY A 137 7.58 11.32 -18.58
C GLY A 137 8.94 11.43 -19.27
N LYS A 138 9.97 10.73 -18.77
CA LYS A 138 11.33 10.75 -19.34
C LYS A 138 11.74 9.43 -19.97
N GLY A 139 10.85 8.44 -20.01
CA GLY A 139 11.04 7.14 -20.67
C GLY A 139 12.12 6.27 -20.05
N LYS A 140 12.50 6.50 -18.78
CA LYS A 140 13.46 5.64 -18.07
C LYS A 140 12.73 4.64 -17.17
N PRO A 141 13.36 3.48 -16.86
CA PRO A 141 12.81 2.52 -15.91
C PRO A 141 12.74 3.07 -14.48
N LEU A 142 13.71 3.90 -14.11
CA LEU A 142 13.95 4.36 -12.75
C LEU A 142 14.48 5.78 -12.76
N TYR A 143 14.04 6.57 -11.78
CA TYR A 143 14.49 7.93 -11.54
C TYR A 143 14.98 8.07 -10.11
N HIS A 144 16.19 8.58 -9.93
CA HIS A 144 16.76 8.95 -8.64
C HIS A 144 16.65 10.46 -8.47
N ILE A 145 16.06 10.89 -7.35
CA ILE A 145 15.88 12.29 -7.01
C ILE A 145 16.68 12.57 -5.74
N ASP A 146 17.93 12.94 -5.95
CA ASP A 146 18.88 13.28 -4.88
C ASP A 146 19.10 14.79 -4.81
N ARG A 147 19.49 15.28 -3.63
CA ARG A 147 19.90 16.68 -3.43
C ARG A 147 21.36 16.83 -3.84
N VAL A 148 21.64 17.90 -4.57
CA VAL A 148 22.99 18.24 -5.02
C VAL A 148 23.35 19.67 -4.64
N ILE A 149 24.63 19.93 -4.44
CA ILE A 149 25.17 21.28 -4.34
C ILE A 149 25.05 21.91 -5.72
N LYS A 150 24.18 22.90 -5.87
CA LYS A 150 23.80 23.45 -7.19
C LYS A 150 25.00 24.03 -7.95
N GLU A 151 25.97 24.57 -7.23
CA GLU A 151 27.14 25.26 -7.77
C GLU A 151 28.22 24.28 -8.28
N THR A 152 28.36 23.11 -7.66
CA THR A 152 29.41 22.11 -8.00
C THR A 152 28.86 20.87 -8.69
N GLY A 153 27.56 20.59 -8.53
CA GLY A 153 26.92 19.36 -8.97
C GLY A 153 27.21 18.14 -8.09
N GLU A 154 27.93 18.33 -6.98
CA GLU A 154 28.27 17.25 -6.05
C GLU A 154 27.04 16.81 -5.24
N ASN A 155 27.01 15.53 -4.85
CA ASN A 155 25.97 15.01 -3.99
C ASN A 155 26.04 15.70 -2.62
N PHE A 156 24.89 16.13 -2.10
CA PHE A 156 24.80 16.78 -0.80
C PHE A 156 25.11 15.82 0.37
N GLY A 157 24.88 14.52 0.18
CA GLY A 157 25.26 13.48 1.14
C GLY A 157 24.39 13.42 2.40
N ASP A 158 23.10 13.72 2.28
CA ASP A 158 22.14 13.70 3.39
C ASP A 158 21.37 12.38 3.54
N GLU A 159 21.74 11.35 2.77
CA GLU A 159 21.25 9.97 2.93
C GLU A 159 19.71 9.81 2.86
N ALA A 160 19.04 10.78 2.22
CA ALA A 160 17.60 10.79 1.99
C ALA A 160 17.30 10.64 0.50
N HIS A 161 16.82 9.47 0.10
CA HIS A 161 16.63 9.11 -1.29
C HIS A 161 15.16 9.04 -1.68
N ILE A 162 14.82 9.63 -2.82
CA ILE A 162 13.50 9.49 -3.44
C ILE A 162 13.68 8.82 -4.80
N LEU A 163 12.96 7.72 -5.02
CA LEU A 163 12.99 6.97 -6.26
C LEU A 163 11.61 6.86 -6.89
N TYR A 164 11.56 6.89 -8.21
CA TYR A 164 10.35 6.63 -8.98
C TYR A 164 10.61 5.51 -9.99
N VAL A 165 9.89 4.40 -9.84
CA VAL A 165 9.87 3.28 -10.78
C VAL A 165 8.73 3.50 -11.76
N ASN A 166 9.07 3.44 -13.05
CA ASN A 166 8.13 3.54 -14.16
C ASN A 166 7.50 2.17 -14.45
N GLY A 167 6.28 1.95 -13.98
CA GLY A 167 5.55 0.69 -14.15
C GLY A 167 5.02 0.42 -15.54
N ALA A 168 5.07 1.38 -16.46
CA ALA A 168 4.81 1.17 -17.88
C ALA A 168 6.06 0.68 -18.64
N TYR A 169 7.24 0.71 -18.02
CA TYR A 169 8.49 0.34 -18.68
C TYR A 169 8.55 -1.17 -18.97
N ARG A 170 8.97 -1.55 -20.17
CA ARG A 170 9.07 -2.95 -20.62
C ARG A 170 10.37 -3.16 -21.39
N ASP A 171 11.27 -3.98 -20.85
CA ASP A 171 12.44 -4.54 -21.52
C ASP A 171 12.92 -5.80 -20.75
N GLU A 172 14.10 -6.31 -21.10
CA GLU A 172 14.71 -7.47 -20.45
C GLU A 172 15.59 -7.12 -19.23
N SER A 173 15.63 -5.85 -18.81
CA SER A 173 16.33 -5.45 -17.59
C SER A 173 15.60 -5.97 -16.34
N PRO A 174 16.27 -6.07 -15.17
CA PRO A 174 15.62 -6.46 -13.93
C PRO A 174 14.37 -5.63 -13.60
N ILE A 175 14.41 -4.31 -13.81
CA ILE A 175 13.26 -3.43 -13.57
C ILE A 175 12.17 -3.65 -14.63
N GLY A 176 12.53 -3.83 -15.90
CA GLY A 176 11.57 -4.13 -16.96
C GLY A 176 10.80 -5.43 -16.71
N ILE A 177 11.50 -6.46 -16.22
CA ILE A 177 10.91 -7.73 -15.81
C ILE A 177 10.06 -7.57 -14.55
N LEU A 178 10.51 -6.78 -13.57
CA LEU A 178 9.76 -6.51 -12.34
C LEU A 178 8.42 -5.84 -12.67
N MET A 179 8.44 -4.84 -13.54
CA MET A 179 7.24 -4.10 -13.95
C MET A 179 6.32 -4.92 -14.86
N HIS A 180 6.88 -5.84 -15.66
CA HIS A 180 6.11 -6.88 -16.32
C HIS A 180 5.33 -7.72 -15.30
N ASP A 181 6.01 -8.25 -14.29
CA ASP A 181 5.42 -9.11 -13.26
C ASP A 181 4.36 -8.37 -12.43
N PHE A 182 4.62 -7.12 -12.06
CA PHE A 182 3.65 -6.29 -11.34
C PHE A 182 2.35 -6.07 -12.14
N SER A 183 2.42 -6.11 -13.47
CA SER A 183 1.27 -5.97 -14.36
C SER A 183 0.55 -7.27 -14.68
N CYS A 184 1.13 -8.43 -14.33
CA CYS A 184 0.55 -9.74 -14.61
C CYS A 184 -0.66 -10.01 -13.70
N THR A 185 -1.70 -10.61 -14.30
CA THR A 185 -2.83 -11.18 -13.54
C THR A 185 -2.62 -12.67 -13.24
N ASP A 186 -1.86 -13.39 -14.06
CA ASP A 186 -1.61 -14.83 -13.86
C ASP A 186 -0.16 -15.06 -13.41
N ALA A 187 -0.02 -15.86 -12.34
CA ALA A 187 1.28 -16.20 -11.78
C ALA A 187 2.17 -16.99 -12.74
N LYS A 188 1.60 -17.68 -13.74
CA LYS A 188 2.37 -18.43 -14.74
C LYS A 188 3.13 -17.54 -15.71
N ASP A 189 2.66 -16.30 -15.90
CA ASP A 189 3.24 -15.36 -16.84
C ASP A 189 4.40 -14.59 -16.19
N MET A 190 4.42 -14.54 -14.86
CA MET A 190 5.47 -13.88 -14.07
C MET A 190 6.84 -14.57 -14.19
N LYS A 191 7.91 -13.78 -14.15
CA LYS A 191 9.29 -14.23 -14.37
C LYS A 191 10.06 -14.41 -13.07
N TYR A 192 9.86 -13.53 -12.09
CA TYR A 192 10.46 -13.65 -10.77
C TYR A 192 9.70 -14.68 -9.94
N ARG A 193 10.36 -15.81 -9.70
CA ARG A 193 9.79 -16.94 -8.97
C ARG A 193 9.19 -16.54 -7.62
N THR A 194 9.88 -15.73 -6.82
CA THR A 194 9.42 -15.30 -5.50
C THR A 194 8.06 -14.60 -5.57
N LEU A 195 7.88 -13.67 -6.51
CA LEU A 195 6.62 -12.97 -6.72
C LEU A 195 5.56 -13.93 -7.31
N ALA A 196 5.95 -14.75 -8.29
CA ALA A 196 5.06 -15.72 -8.92
C ALA A 196 4.48 -16.72 -7.91
N GLU A 197 5.29 -17.25 -7.00
CA GLU A 197 4.85 -18.17 -5.94
C GLU A 197 3.89 -17.48 -4.97
N ARG A 198 4.16 -16.22 -4.60
CA ARG A 198 3.27 -15.46 -3.72
C ARG A 198 1.93 -15.13 -4.36
N VAL A 199 1.92 -14.71 -5.62
CA VAL A 199 0.67 -14.47 -6.39
C VAL A 199 -0.09 -15.78 -6.59
N ARG A 200 0.62 -16.87 -6.90
CA ARG A 200 0.04 -18.21 -7.04
C ARG A 200 -0.63 -18.65 -5.74
N TYR A 201 0.02 -18.48 -4.60
CA TYR A 201 -0.56 -18.81 -3.30
C TYR A 201 -1.93 -18.13 -3.11
N PHE A 202 -2.02 -16.82 -3.31
CA PHE A 202 -3.29 -16.12 -3.09
C PHE A 202 -4.36 -16.36 -4.16
N LYS A 203 -4.01 -16.86 -5.35
CA LYS A 203 -4.96 -17.07 -6.45
C LYS A 203 -5.30 -18.53 -6.74
N GLU A 204 -4.44 -19.45 -6.35
CA GLU A 204 -4.49 -20.85 -6.78
C GLU A 204 -4.41 -21.85 -5.63
N ASP A 205 -3.98 -21.45 -4.43
CA ASP A 205 -3.99 -22.28 -3.23
C ASP A 205 -5.28 -22.06 -2.42
N GLU A 206 -5.88 -23.13 -1.90
CA GLU A 206 -7.15 -23.06 -1.18
C GLU A 206 -7.07 -22.13 0.04
N LYS A 207 -5.96 -22.13 0.79
CA LYS A 207 -5.82 -21.30 1.99
C LYS A 207 -5.62 -19.83 1.62
N GLY A 208 -4.79 -19.56 0.63
CA GLY A 208 -4.57 -18.20 0.13
C GLY A 208 -5.86 -17.59 -0.43
N VAL A 209 -6.59 -18.37 -1.23
CA VAL A 209 -7.87 -17.94 -1.80
C VAL A 209 -8.92 -17.75 -0.70
N ALA A 210 -8.99 -18.64 0.30
CA ALA A 210 -9.87 -18.45 1.44
C ALA A 210 -9.58 -17.15 2.19
N ALA A 211 -8.30 -16.83 2.41
CA ALA A 211 -7.90 -15.58 3.07
C ALA A 211 -8.33 -14.35 2.27
N MET A 212 -8.14 -14.36 0.94
CA MET A 212 -8.56 -13.26 0.07
C MET A 212 -10.08 -13.12 -0.03
N CYS A 213 -10.81 -14.22 -0.16
CA CYS A 213 -12.28 -14.23 -0.17
C CYS A 213 -12.83 -13.66 1.13
N LYS A 214 -12.25 -14.05 2.28
CA LYS A 214 -12.62 -13.49 3.58
C LYS A 214 -12.33 -11.99 3.64
N ALA A 215 -11.14 -11.55 3.24
CA ALA A 215 -10.81 -10.12 3.22
C ALA A 215 -11.79 -9.31 2.36
N MET A 216 -12.15 -9.81 1.17
CA MET A 216 -13.16 -9.18 0.32
C MET A 216 -14.57 -9.18 0.92
N GLU A 217 -14.93 -10.22 1.68
CA GLU A 217 -16.18 -10.25 2.45
C GLU A 217 -16.19 -9.20 3.57
N ASP A 218 -15.13 -9.14 4.37
CA ASP A 218 -14.98 -8.20 5.48
C ASP A 218 -15.08 -6.75 4.94
N MET A 219 -14.34 -6.41 3.89
CA MET A 219 -14.42 -5.09 3.24
C MET A 219 -15.84 -4.74 2.75
N ARG A 220 -16.59 -5.70 2.20
CA ARG A 220 -17.98 -5.45 1.77
C ARG A 220 -18.92 -5.23 2.94
N ASN A 221 -18.71 -5.96 4.03
CA ASN A 221 -19.51 -5.81 5.24
C ASN A 221 -19.23 -4.46 5.93
N GLU A 222 -17.96 -4.04 5.97
CA GLU A 222 -17.56 -2.71 6.44
C GLU A 222 -18.14 -1.59 5.59
N ALA A 223 -18.07 -1.70 4.26
CA ALA A 223 -18.65 -0.70 3.35
C ALA A 223 -20.17 -0.56 3.54
N LYS A 224 -20.90 -1.68 3.66
CA LYS A 224 -22.34 -1.66 3.96
C LYS A 224 -22.65 -1.06 5.32
N LEU A 225 -21.81 -1.33 6.32
CA LEU A 225 -21.99 -0.76 7.66
C LEU A 225 -21.81 0.77 7.61
N GLU A 226 -20.79 1.25 6.91
CA GLU A 226 -20.52 2.69 6.78
C GLU A 226 -21.61 3.41 5.99
N GLU A 227 -22.07 2.84 4.86
CA GLU A 227 -23.21 3.37 4.11
C GLU A 227 -24.47 3.48 4.98
N ARG A 228 -24.76 2.44 5.79
CA ARG A 228 -25.88 2.47 6.73
C ARG A 228 -25.73 3.58 7.77
N LYS A 229 -24.51 3.83 8.26
CA LYS A 229 -24.25 4.96 9.19
C LYS A 229 -24.44 6.30 8.51
N GLU A 230 -23.94 6.49 7.29
CA GLU A 230 -24.12 7.73 6.53
C GLU A 230 -25.61 8.03 6.31
N ILE A 231 -26.41 7.02 5.96
CA ILE A 231 -27.87 7.15 5.85
C ILE A 231 -28.48 7.51 7.21
N ALA A 232 -28.06 6.86 8.29
CA ALA A 232 -28.55 7.16 9.64
C ALA A 232 -28.26 8.62 10.04
N CYS A 233 -27.04 9.09 9.80
CA CYS A 233 -26.62 10.47 10.04
C CYS A 233 -27.46 11.45 9.21
N SER A 234 -27.62 11.21 7.90
CA SER A 234 -28.46 12.06 7.05
C SER A 234 -29.89 12.18 7.58
N LEU A 235 -30.51 11.07 8.00
CA LEU A 235 -31.88 11.08 8.54
C LEU A 235 -31.98 11.76 9.92
N LEU A 236 -30.91 11.71 10.72
CA LEU A 236 -30.83 12.43 11.99
C LEU A 236 -30.75 13.94 11.76
N VAL A 237 -29.96 14.38 10.78
CA VAL A 237 -29.84 15.79 10.38
C VAL A 237 -31.15 16.33 9.83
N ASP A 238 -31.86 15.54 9.02
CA ASP A 238 -33.17 15.94 8.47
C ASP A 238 -34.22 16.16 9.58
N GLY A 239 -34.09 15.46 10.73
CA GLY A 239 -34.90 15.69 11.93
C GLY A 239 -36.39 15.29 11.81
N GLU A 240 -36.81 14.71 10.69
CA GLU A 240 -38.22 14.36 10.43
C GLU A 240 -38.64 13.01 11.02
N LEU A 241 -37.68 12.11 11.26
CA LEU A 241 -37.93 10.74 11.71
C LEU A 241 -37.54 10.54 13.18
N SER A 242 -38.34 9.75 13.91
CA SER A 242 -37.97 9.33 15.27
C SER A 242 -36.82 8.32 15.24
N TYR A 243 -36.10 8.19 16.35
CA TYR A 243 -34.98 7.25 16.45
C TYR A 243 -35.40 5.79 16.19
N GLU A 244 -36.62 5.40 16.56
CA GLU A 244 -37.17 4.07 16.26
C GLU A 244 -37.40 3.86 14.76
N LYS A 245 -37.83 4.91 14.05
CA LYS A 245 -38.00 4.84 12.59
C LYS A 245 -36.64 4.77 11.90
N ILE A 246 -35.68 5.60 12.30
CA ILE A 246 -34.32 5.59 11.74
C ILE A 246 -33.66 4.23 11.96
N ALA A 247 -33.72 3.69 13.18
CA ALA A 247 -33.25 2.35 13.53
C ALA A 247 -33.87 1.27 12.63
N LYS A 248 -35.17 1.33 12.39
CA LYS A 248 -35.86 0.40 11.48
C LYS A 248 -35.38 0.50 10.03
N HIS A 249 -35.14 1.72 9.52
CA HIS A 249 -34.73 1.93 8.12
C HIS A 249 -33.27 1.54 7.87
N THR A 250 -32.41 1.72 8.86
CA THR A 250 -30.96 1.47 8.74
C THR A 250 -30.54 0.15 9.37
N GLY A 251 -31.44 -0.57 10.05
CA GLY A 251 -31.18 -1.84 10.72
C GLY A 251 -30.29 -1.72 11.97
N PHE A 252 -30.09 -0.51 12.49
CA PHE A 252 -29.42 -0.28 13.78
C PHE A 252 -30.40 -0.45 14.93
N THR A 253 -29.87 -0.60 16.14
CA THR A 253 -30.62 -0.47 17.38
C THR A 253 -30.88 1.02 17.69
N VAL A 254 -31.92 1.30 18.47
CA VAL A 254 -32.22 2.68 18.91
C VAL A 254 -31.05 3.27 19.71
N GLU A 255 -30.36 2.44 20.51
CA GLU A 255 -29.17 2.87 21.26
C GLU A 255 -28.00 3.29 20.35
N GLU A 256 -27.77 2.57 19.24
CA GLU A 256 -26.76 2.94 18.25
C GLU A 256 -27.10 4.26 17.56
N ILE A 257 -28.38 4.48 17.21
CA ILE A 257 -28.86 5.74 16.64
C ILE A 257 -28.67 6.90 17.63
N GLN A 258 -28.98 6.70 18.91
CA GLN A 258 -28.75 7.70 19.95
C GLN A 258 -27.26 8.05 20.09
N LYS A 259 -26.37 7.05 20.04
CA LYS A 259 -24.92 7.28 20.07
C LYS A 259 -24.44 8.09 18.88
N LEU A 260 -24.91 7.77 17.66
CA LEU A 260 -24.59 8.53 16.45
C LEU A 260 -25.06 9.99 16.57
N ALA A 261 -26.27 10.23 17.07
CA ALA A 261 -26.80 11.58 17.28
C ALA A 261 -25.95 12.39 18.28
N THR A 262 -25.40 11.76 19.33
CA THR A 262 -24.51 12.44 20.28
C THR A 262 -23.10 12.71 19.75
N GLN A 263 -22.67 12.00 18.71
CA GLN A 263 -21.35 12.21 18.09
C GLN A 263 -21.36 13.37 17.08
N GLU A 264 -22.49 13.66 16.43
CA GLU A 264 -22.63 14.83 15.54
C GLU A 264 -23.00 16.13 16.26
N GLY A 265 -23.46 16.06 17.51
CA GLY A 265 -23.83 17.23 18.32
C GLY A 265 -22.68 17.93 19.07
N ALA A 266 -21.42 17.67 18.74
CA ALA A 266 -20.22 18.21 19.40
C ALA A 266 -19.36 19.08 18.48
#